data_AF-X5DCL1-F1
#
_entry.id   AF-X5DCL1-F1
#
_cell.length_a   1.000
_cell.length_b   1.000
_cell.length_c   1.000
_cell.angle_alpha   90.00
_cell.angle_beta   90.00
_cell.angle_gamma   90.00
#
_symmetry.space_group_name_H-M   'P 1'
#
loop_
_entity.id
_entity.type
_entity.pdbx_description
1 polymer ?
#
loop_
_entity_poly.entity_id
_entity_poly.type
_entity_poly.pdbx_seq_one_letter_code
_entity_poly.pdbx_strand_id
1 'polypeptide(L)'
;MNNQDKLKLSHNIALIAGIFCAAVALLLLLNFWQITKTDPIESKALEALVERLKDDANNEELKEEIRNFDLLARKAYFNSQWQVETGAYMLLFGAIVLALALRLYYSAKSKIEEPEKVLENEIASRIIAQKGIIIVGAAVMVLALLASFLSVNQLKSYDASALVADNETPVEEAVEVINVAPAQTTSNEVSVEATADESASAENVTEETSTEVQVEETSSEPVAEKSAVETKPAAASSGITLAELQKNHNSFRGPLAQGVVMHKNIPTEWDGAAGTNVVWKAEVPKHGFNSPVIWGDKLFVSGADNTSREVYCYNRNDGKLMWTGVADNISGSPATPPRVTEDTGLAASTLTTDGNAVFAIFGTGDVIAFDMNGKRLWARNLGVPDNHYGHSSSLITLNGKLFIQYDTNRAGKVMALDNKSGETVWETQRDAKISWASPVLAEVDGKYQLVLTADPIVAGYDVGTGEELWSVECMMGEVGASVGYADGIVVAANEYARMVAIDIRTQEILWEDDFYLPEAASILAHEGLVFVATSYGVFVCYDLKEGELLWEDDFGSPVYSSPVLADGKVYLMDNEGVMRIYEFSRELKKVGENVLGELSGPTPAFADGRLYIRGEKDLFCIGK
;
A
#
# COMPACT_ATOMS: atom_id res chain seq x y z
N MET A 1 20.72 -49.03 0.91
CA MET A 1 22.09 -48.52 1.15
C MET A 1 22.79 -49.40 2.15
N ASN A 2 23.89 -50.03 1.74
CA ASN A 2 24.77 -50.76 2.64
C ASN A 2 25.52 -49.77 3.58
N ASN A 3 26.26 -50.26 4.57
CA ASN A 3 26.95 -49.38 5.52
C ASN A 3 28.05 -48.53 4.86
N GLN A 4 28.67 -49.03 3.79
CA GLN A 4 29.66 -48.27 3.01
C GLN A 4 29.03 -47.11 2.24
N ASP A 5 27.81 -47.27 1.71
CA ASP A 5 27.08 -46.20 1.03
C ASP A 5 26.71 -45.10 2.02
N LYS A 6 26.31 -45.45 3.25
CA LYS A 6 26.00 -44.48 4.31
C LYS A 6 27.22 -43.69 4.74
N LEU A 7 28.39 -44.35 4.82
CA LEU A 7 29.67 -43.70 5.10
C LEU A 7 30.09 -42.73 3.99
N LYS A 8 29.98 -43.16 2.72
CA LYS A 8 30.30 -42.29 1.57
C LYS A 8 29.35 -41.10 1.48
N LEU A 9 28.05 -41.33 1.66
CA LEU A 9 27.04 -40.26 1.58
C LEU A 9 27.21 -39.24 2.71
N SER A 10 27.33 -39.68 3.96
CA SER A 10 27.53 -38.77 5.12
C SER A 10 28.85 -37.99 5.03
N HIS A 11 29.91 -38.61 4.54
CA HIS A 11 31.18 -37.92 4.28
C HIS A 11 31.05 -36.84 3.21
N ASN A 12 30.41 -37.14 2.09
CA ASN A 12 30.22 -36.17 1.01
C ASN A 12 29.31 -35.01 1.45
N ILE A 13 28.24 -35.28 2.19
CA ILE A 13 27.36 -34.23 2.74
C ILE A 13 28.14 -33.36 3.73
N ALA A 14 28.94 -33.94 4.63
CA ALA A 14 29.77 -33.17 5.55
C ALA A 14 30.80 -32.31 4.81
N LEU A 15 31.41 -32.81 3.75
CA LEU A 15 32.38 -32.06 2.95
C LEU A 15 31.70 -30.88 2.23
N ILE A 16 30.55 -31.11 1.59
CA ILE A 16 29.80 -30.06 0.89
C ILE A 16 29.31 -29.01 1.88
N ALA A 17 28.71 -29.42 3.00
CA ALA A 17 28.24 -28.51 4.04
C ALA A 17 29.40 -27.69 4.64
N GLY A 18 30.57 -28.30 4.82
CA GLY A 18 31.77 -27.62 5.28
C GLY A 18 32.28 -26.56 4.29
N ILE A 19 32.33 -26.88 2.99
CA ILE A 19 32.70 -25.91 1.94
C ILE A 19 31.69 -24.77 1.88
N PHE A 20 30.40 -25.08 1.94
CA PHE A 20 29.33 -24.08 1.97
C PHE A 20 29.47 -23.13 3.16
N CYS A 21 29.66 -23.66 4.37
CA CYS A 21 29.88 -22.83 5.57
C CYS A 21 31.12 -21.94 5.43
N ALA A 22 32.22 -22.46 4.87
CA ALA A 22 33.44 -21.69 4.67
C ALA A 22 33.23 -20.55 3.65
N ALA A 23 32.49 -20.80 2.57
CA ALA A 23 32.18 -19.77 1.57
C ALA A 23 31.29 -18.66 2.14
N VAL A 24 30.22 -19.03 2.86
CA VAL A 24 29.32 -18.05 3.52
C VAL A 24 30.08 -17.25 4.58
N ALA A 25 30.90 -17.90 5.41
CA ALA A 25 31.73 -17.21 6.39
C ALA A 25 32.73 -16.24 5.74
N LEU A 26 33.33 -16.62 4.61
CA LEU A 26 34.23 -15.73 3.85
C LEU A 26 33.47 -14.51 3.31
N LEU A 27 32.27 -14.70 2.75
CA LEU A 27 31.45 -13.59 2.26
C LEU A 27 31.05 -12.62 3.38
N LEU A 28 30.67 -13.14 4.54
CA LEU A 28 30.37 -12.32 5.72
C LEU A 28 31.60 -11.55 6.21
N LEU A 29 32.78 -12.17 6.21
CA LEU A 29 34.04 -11.50 6.56
C LEU A 29 34.41 -10.41 5.56
N LEU A 30 34.21 -10.65 4.26
CA LEU A 30 34.43 -9.66 3.21
C LEU A 30 33.46 -8.48 3.37
N ASN A 31 32.18 -8.74 3.62
CA ASN A 31 31.19 -7.70 3.89
C ASN A 31 31.56 -6.88 5.14
N PHE A 32 31.95 -7.56 6.23
CA PHE A 32 32.42 -6.89 7.45
C PHE A 32 33.66 -6.01 7.20
N TRP A 33 34.63 -6.48 6.41
CA TRP A 33 35.79 -5.67 6.02
C TRP A 33 35.44 -4.51 5.10
N GLN A 34 34.41 -4.64 4.28
CA GLN A 34 33.93 -3.56 3.42
C GLN A 34 33.28 -2.46 4.26
N ILE A 35 32.36 -2.81 5.15
CA ILE A 35 31.69 -1.84 6.05
C ILE A 35 32.70 -1.14 6.96
N THR A 36 33.64 -1.88 7.56
CA THR A 36 34.63 -1.28 8.47
C THR A 36 35.63 -0.34 7.79
N LYS A 37 35.80 -0.43 6.46
CA LYS A 37 36.66 0.49 5.69
C LYS A 37 35.91 1.67 5.09
N THR A 38 34.65 1.45 4.74
CA THR A 38 33.77 2.45 4.15
C THR A 38 32.44 2.36 4.89
N ASP A 39 32.36 3.04 6.03
CA ASP A 39 31.09 3.21 6.72
C ASP A 39 30.21 4.09 5.83
N PRO A 40 29.06 3.58 5.32
CA PRO A 40 28.19 4.38 4.49
C PRO A 40 27.64 5.61 5.22
N ILE A 41 27.45 5.51 6.53
CA ILE A 41 26.85 6.55 7.38
C ILE A 41 27.88 7.62 7.73
N GLU A 42 29.13 7.24 8.02
CA GLU A 42 30.24 8.17 8.29
C GLU A 42 31.12 8.40 7.04
N SER A 43 30.49 8.62 5.89
CA SER A 43 31.21 8.89 4.66
C SER A 43 31.89 10.27 4.71
N LYS A 44 33.22 10.29 4.64
CA LYS A 44 34.02 11.53 4.46
C LYS A 44 33.60 12.34 3.23
N ALA A 45 33.00 11.70 2.23
CA ALA A 45 32.47 12.40 1.06
C ALA A 45 31.19 13.17 1.40
N LEU A 46 30.29 12.60 2.22
CA LEU A 46 29.09 13.28 2.71
C LEU A 46 29.48 14.45 3.63
N GLU A 47 30.47 14.26 4.52
CA GLU A 47 31.01 15.35 5.34
C GLU A 47 31.57 16.49 4.48
N ALA A 48 32.29 16.18 3.39
CA ALA A 48 32.84 17.20 2.49
C ALA A 48 31.75 17.95 1.71
N LEU A 49 30.67 17.27 1.30
CA LEU A 49 29.52 17.91 0.64
C LEU A 49 28.76 18.82 1.62
N VAL A 50 28.52 18.34 2.85
CA VAL A 50 27.89 19.14 3.92
C VAL A 50 28.75 20.35 4.31
N GLU A 51 30.07 20.23 4.29
CA GLU A 51 30.97 21.36 4.53
C GLU A 51 30.89 22.40 3.40
N ARG A 52 30.83 21.98 2.13
CA ARG A 52 30.61 22.89 1.00
C ARG A 52 29.27 23.62 1.08
N LEU A 53 28.24 22.97 1.63
CA LEU A 53 26.92 23.58 1.82
C LEU A 53 26.97 24.71 2.86
N LYS A 54 27.90 24.67 3.83
CA LYS A 54 28.08 25.77 4.77
C LYS A 54 28.63 27.03 4.12
N ASP A 55 29.43 26.88 3.06
CA ASP A 55 30.01 28.00 2.31
C ASP A 55 29.00 28.60 1.31
N ASP A 56 28.00 27.82 0.85
CA ASP A 56 26.95 28.26 -0.08
C ASP A 56 25.57 27.67 0.28
N ALA A 57 24.94 28.24 1.31
CA ALA A 57 23.71 27.71 1.92
C ALA A 57 22.45 27.78 1.02
N ASN A 58 22.49 28.52 -0.08
CA ASN A 58 21.38 28.69 -1.02
C ASN A 58 21.55 27.84 -2.30
N ASN A 59 22.57 27.00 -2.35
CA ASN A 59 22.82 26.14 -3.50
C ASN A 59 21.89 24.92 -3.49
N GLU A 60 20.78 25.01 -4.23
CA GLU A 60 19.78 23.94 -4.30
C GLU A 60 20.34 22.66 -4.96
N GLU A 61 21.24 22.78 -5.94
CA GLU A 61 21.88 21.64 -6.60
C GLU A 61 22.77 20.85 -5.61
N LEU A 62 23.51 21.55 -4.75
CA LEU A 62 24.34 20.92 -3.71
C LEU A 62 23.49 20.25 -2.62
N LYS A 63 22.33 20.81 -2.26
CA LYS A 63 21.38 20.17 -1.32
C LYS A 63 20.83 18.89 -1.90
N GLU A 64 20.49 18.88 -3.18
CA GLU A 64 20.01 17.70 -3.90
C GLU A 64 21.09 16.61 -4.00
N GLU A 65 22.34 17.00 -4.30
CA GLU A 65 23.49 16.07 -4.29
C GLU A 65 23.69 15.41 -2.92
N ILE A 66 23.61 16.19 -1.83
CA ILE A 66 23.71 15.69 -0.45
C ILE A 66 22.58 14.69 -0.15
N ARG A 67 21.34 15.01 -0.52
CA ARG A 67 20.18 14.13 -0.32
C ARG A 67 20.32 12.82 -1.08
N ASN A 68 20.73 12.88 -2.35
CA ASN A 68 20.96 11.71 -3.18
C ASN A 68 22.10 10.84 -2.62
N PHE A 69 23.16 11.46 -2.13
CA PHE A 69 24.27 10.74 -1.51
C PHE A 69 23.87 10.08 -0.18
N ASP A 70 23.09 10.76 0.67
CA ASP A 70 22.55 10.19 1.91
C ASP A 70 21.62 8.99 1.62
N LEU A 71 20.75 9.11 0.61
CA LEU A 71 19.88 8.02 0.17
C LEU A 71 20.67 6.78 -0.26
N LEU A 72 21.72 6.97 -1.07
CA LEU A 72 22.61 5.89 -1.50
C LEU A 72 23.36 5.25 -0.33
N ALA A 73 23.83 6.06 0.63
CA ALA A 73 24.47 5.59 1.84
C ALA A 73 23.53 4.71 2.69
N ARG A 74 22.29 5.15 2.91
CA ARG A 74 21.27 4.37 3.62
C ARG A 74 20.93 3.07 2.89
N LYS A 75 20.73 3.10 1.57
CA LYS A 75 20.50 1.89 0.76
C LYS A 75 21.64 0.88 0.88
N ALA A 76 22.89 1.36 0.81
CA ALA A 76 24.07 0.50 0.99
C ALA A 76 24.14 -0.10 2.40
N TYR A 77 23.82 0.68 3.43
CA TYR A 77 23.77 0.23 4.82
C TYR A 77 22.73 -0.88 5.03
N PHE A 78 21.47 -0.65 4.63
CA PHE A 78 20.39 -1.64 4.82
C PHE A 78 20.62 -2.92 4.02
N ASN A 79 21.11 -2.81 2.78
CA ASN A 79 21.47 -3.99 1.99
C ASN A 79 22.58 -4.80 2.66
N SER A 80 23.56 -4.13 3.25
CA SER A 80 24.64 -4.80 3.97
C SER A 80 24.15 -5.47 5.26
N GLN A 81 23.27 -4.83 6.04
CA GLN A 81 22.63 -5.43 7.23
C GLN A 81 21.84 -6.68 6.86
N TRP A 82 21.01 -6.59 5.82
CA TRP A 82 20.25 -7.74 5.32
C TRP A 82 21.15 -8.89 4.86
N GLN A 83 22.29 -8.58 4.21
CA GLN A 83 23.28 -9.58 3.82
C GLN A 83 23.96 -10.24 5.03
N VAL A 84 24.25 -9.49 6.10
CA VAL A 84 24.79 -10.05 7.35
C VAL A 84 23.79 -10.99 8.01
N GLU A 85 22.54 -10.57 8.15
CA GLU A 85 21.50 -11.36 8.80
C GLU A 85 21.19 -12.65 8.01
N THR A 86 20.95 -12.53 6.70
CA THR A 86 20.70 -13.66 5.81
C THR A 86 21.89 -14.63 5.79
N GLY A 87 23.11 -14.10 5.70
CA GLY A 87 24.32 -14.91 5.73
C GLY A 87 24.52 -15.62 7.07
N ALA A 88 24.16 -15.00 8.20
CA ALA A 88 24.22 -15.62 9.52
C ALA A 88 23.26 -16.81 9.64
N TYR A 89 22.01 -16.68 9.15
CA TYR A 89 21.06 -17.79 9.11
C TYR A 89 21.53 -18.93 8.19
N MET A 90 22.08 -18.61 7.01
CA MET A 90 22.67 -19.61 6.11
C MET A 90 23.85 -20.35 6.75
N LEU A 91 24.71 -19.63 7.48
CA LEU A 91 25.85 -20.22 8.19
C LEU A 91 25.38 -21.17 9.31
N LEU A 92 24.37 -20.75 10.08
CA LEU A 92 23.76 -21.57 11.13
C LEU A 92 23.13 -22.85 10.56
N PHE A 93 22.35 -22.74 9.49
CA PHE A 93 21.74 -23.88 8.82
C PHE A 93 22.81 -24.85 8.27
N GLY A 94 23.82 -24.31 7.58
CA GLY A 94 24.96 -25.10 7.09
C GLY A 94 25.69 -25.83 8.22
N ALA A 95 25.89 -25.18 9.37
CA ALA A 95 26.53 -25.77 10.54
C ALA A 95 25.69 -26.90 11.16
N ILE A 96 24.35 -26.77 11.19
CA ILE A 96 23.44 -27.83 11.64
C ILE A 96 23.54 -29.05 10.72
N VAL A 97 23.49 -28.84 9.39
CA VAL A 97 23.63 -29.92 8.40
C VAL A 97 24.99 -30.60 8.53
N LEU A 98 26.07 -29.83 8.70
CA LEU A 98 27.41 -30.34 8.93
C LEU A 98 27.49 -31.20 10.21
N ALA A 99 26.94 -30.72 11.32
CA ALA A 99 26.92 -31.45 12.58
C ALA A 99 26.13 -32.77 12.49
N LEU A 100 24.97 -32.75 11.82
CA LEU A 100 24.17 -33.95 11.56
C LEU A 100 24.92 -34.95 10.66
N ALA A 101 25.55 -34.47 9.59
CA ALA A 101 26.33 -35.29 8.66
C ALA A 101 27.54 -35.94 9.35
N LEU A 102 28.27 -35.18 10.18
CA LEU A 102 29.37 -35.70 10.99
C LEU A 102 28.89 -36.71 12.02
N ARG A 103 27.78 -36.45 12.71
CA ARG A 103 27.18 -37.38 13.67
C ARG A 103 26.82 -38.71 13.01
N LEU A 104 26.20 -38.67 11.84
CA LEU A 104 25.87 -39.86 11.05
C LEU A 104 27.12 -40.59 10.57
N TYR A 105 28.14 -39.85 10.13
CA TYR A 105 29.43 -40.41 9.70
C TYR A 105 30.12 -41.18 10.82
N TYR A 106 30.26 -40.57 12.02
CA TYR A 106 30.92 -41.23 13.15
C TYR A 106 30.11 -42.41 13.70
N SER A 107 28.78 -42.32 13.69
CA SER A 107 27.89 -43.42 14.09
C SER A 107 27.97 -44.62 13.14
N ALA A 108 28.13 -44.38 11.83
CA ALA A 108 28.31 -45.44 10.84
C ALA A 108 29.73 -46.04 10.88
N LYS A 109 30.74 -45.23 11.24
CA LYS A 109 32.15 -45.63 11.33
C LYS A 109 32.45 -46.53 12.53
N SER A 110 31.68 -46.41 13.62
CA SER A 110 31.88 -47.21 14.83
C SER A 110 31.37 -48.67 14.73
N LYS A 111 30.90 -49.12 13.56
CA LYS A 111 30.47 -50.51 13.31
C LYS A 111 31.29 -51.13 12.17
N ILE A 112 32.39 -51.82 12.48
CA ILE A 112 33.03 -52.79 11.57
C ILE A 112 33.60 -54.00 12.34
N GLU A 113 33.09 -55.19 12.01
CA GLU A 113 33.78 -56.46 11.66
C GLU A 113 32.69 -57.40 11.08
N GLU A 114 32.82 -58.23 10.03
CA GLU A 114 33.93 -58.97 9.39
C GLU A 114 33.83 -58.97 7.83
N PRO A 115 34.86 -59.45 7.09
CA PRO A 115 34.96 -59.30 5.63
C PRO A 115 34.50 -60.54 4.84
N GLU A 116 33.89 -60.33 3.66
CA GLU A 116 33.93 -61.32 2.58
C GLU A 116 34.11 -60.66 1.19
N LYS A 117 34.69 -61.45 0.28
CA LYS A 117 35.54 -61.07 -0.86
C LYS A 117 34.79 -60.87 -2.19
N VAL A 118 35.28 -59.86 -2.95
CA VAL A 118 35.63 -59.89 -4.41
C VAL A 118 34.46 -59.98 -5.40
N LEU A 119 34.39 -59.29 -6.55
CA LEU A 119 35.11 -58.22 -7.26
C LEU A 119 34.09 -57.72 -8.30
N GLU A 120 33.98 -56.41 -8.57
CA GLU A 120 33.69 -55.94 -9.94
C GLU A 120 34.04 -54.44 -10.10
N ASN A 121 35.11 -54.20 -10.89
CA ASN A 121 35.52 -52.97 -11.57
C ASN A 121 35.38 -51.60 -10.85
N GLU A 122 35.89 -51.48 -9.62
CA GLU A 122 36.03 -50.20 -8.90
C GLU A 122 36.80 -49.11 -9.68
N ILE A 123 37.75 -49.49 -10.54
CA ILE A 123 38.65 -48.54 -11.22
C ILE A 123 37.87 -47.69 -12.25
N ALA A 124 36.97 -48.30 -13.03
CA ALA A 124 36.18 -47.57 -14.03
C ALA A 124 35.21 -46.58 -13.36
N SER A 125 34.55 -47.00 -12.28
CA SER A 125 33.64 -46.13 -11.51
C SER A 125 34.36 -44.99 -10.80
N ARG A 126 35.57 -45.21 -10.27
CA ARG A 126 36.39 -44.16 -9.64
C ARG A 126 36.87 -43.12 -10.66
N ILE A 127 37.25 -43.54 -11.86
CA ILE A 127 37.66 -42.61 -12.92
C ILE A 127 36.48 -41.79 -13.44
N ILE A 128 35.29 -42.39 -13.59
CA ILE A 128 34.07 -41.67 -14.01
C ILE A 128 33.62 -40.69 -12.90
N ALA A 129 33.66 -41.10 -11.64
CA ALA A 129 33.30 -40.23 -10.51
C ALA A 129 34.31 -39.07 -10.33
N GLN A 130 35.60 -39.32 -10.47
CA GLN A 130 36.63 -38.26 -10.42
C GLN A 130 36.48 -37.27 -11.57
N LYS A 131 36.22 -37.74 -12.80
CA LYS A 131 35.93 -36.85 -13.94
C LYS A 131 34.62 -36.09 -13.75
N GLY A 132 33.58 -36.71 -13.22
CA GLY A 132 32.30 -36.06 -12.92
C GLY A 132 32.43 -34.93 -11.91
N ILE A 133 33.18 -35.14 -10.81
CA ILE A 133 33.41 -34.11 -9.79
C ILE A 133 34.20 -32.93 -10.37
N ILE A 134 35.22 -33.19 -11.19
CA ILE A 134 36.00 -32.12 -11.84
C ILE A 134 35.14 -31.34 -12.85
N ILE A 135 34.30 -32.02 -13.63
CA ILE A 135 33.40 -31.36 -14.60
C ILE A 135 32.35 -30.51 -13.89
N VAL A 136 31.73 -31.02 -12.83
CA VAL A 136 30.74 -30.26 -12.05
C VAL A 136 31.40 -29.10 -11.32
N GLY A 137 32.57 -29.31 -10.72
CA GLY A 137 33.34 -28.23 -10.08
C GLY A 137 33.76 -27.14 -11.06
N ALA A 138 34.19 -27.52 -12.26
CA ALA A 138 34.52 -26.58 -13.33
C ALA A 138 33.28 -25.84 -13.84
N ALA A 139 32.13 -26.53 -14.00
CA ALA A 139 30.88 -25.91 -14.42
C ALA A 139 30.37 -24.88 -13.39
N VAL A 140 30.44 -25.19 -12.10
CA VAL A 140 30.08 -24.26 -11.02
C VAL A 140 31.03 -23.07 -10.98
N MET A 141 32.34 -23.28 -11.18
CA MET A 141 33.32 -22.19 -11.24
C MET A 141 33.09 -21.30 -12.48
N VAL A 142 32.77 -21.88 -13.63
CA VAL A 142 32.44 -21.13 -14.86
C VAL A 142 31.12 -20.37 -14.69
N LEU A 143 30.10 -20.96 -14.06
CA LEU A 143 28.85 -20.27 -13.75
C LEU A 143 29.06 -19.14 -12.74
N ALA A 144 29.91 -19.32 -11.73
CA ALA A 144 30.27 -18.28 -10.77
C ALA A 144 31.06 -17.14 -11.44
N LEU A 145 31.98 -17.46 -12.34
CA LEU A 145 32.71 -16.48 -13.13
C LEU A 145 31.82 -15.77 -14.16
N LEU A 146 30.86 -16.48 -14.79
CA LEU A 146 29.85 -15.88 -15.67
C LEU A 146 28.90 -14.99 -14.90
N ALA A 147 28.43 -15.40 -13.73
CA ALA A 147 27.59 -14.57 -12.86
C ALA A 147 28.36 -13.32 -12.38
N SER A 148 29.63 -13.48 -12.01
CA SER A 148 30.52 -12.37 -11.67
C SER A 148 30.76 -11.44 -12.87
N PHE A 149 30.96 -11.99 -14.07
CA PHE A 149 31.17 -11.20 -15.29
C PHE A 149 29.90 -10.50 -15.76
N LEU A 150 28.74 -11.16 -15.68
CA LEU A 150 27.42 -10.59 -15.98
C LEU A 150 27.03 -9.50 -14.97
N SER A 151 27.37 -9.69 -13.69
CA SER A 151 27.21 -8.68 -12.64
C SER A 151 28.12 -7.47 -12.87
N VAL A 152 29.37 -7.68 -13.32
CA VAL A 152 30.28 -6.57 -13.71
C VAL A 152 29.81 -5.87 -14.99
N ASN A 153 29.16 -6.58 -15.93
CA ASN A 153 28.62 -5.96 -17.14
C ASN A 153 27.33 -5.15 -16.88
N GLN A 154 26.55 -5.47 -15.85
CA GLN A 154 25.45 -4.59 -15.41
C GLN A 154 25.91 -3.31 -14.71
N LEU A 155 27.20 -3.22 -14.36
CA LEU A 155 27.84 -1.99 -13.87
C LEU A 155 28.59 -1.23 -14.98
N LYS A 156 28.75 -1.79 -16.19
CA LYS A 156 29.45 -1.16 -17.32
C LYS A 156 28.55 -0.35 -18.26
N SER A 157 27.23 -0.31 -18.02
CA SER A 157 26.34 0.65 -18.67
C SER A 157 26.33 2.02 -18.00
N TYR A 158 27.23 2.27 -17.05
CA TYR A 158 27.41 3.59 -16.44
C TYR A 158 28.88 4.00 -16.55
N ASP A 159 29.21 4.73 -17.61
CA ASP A 159 30.53 5.32 -17.82
C ASP A 159 30.52 6.77 -17.31
N ALA A 160 30.83 6.95 -16.03
CA ALA A 160 31.01 8.27 -15.42
C ALA A 160 32.24 9.03 -15.95
N SER A 161 33.10 8.39 -16.77
CA SER A 161 34.29 9.04 -17.34
C SER A 161 34.01 9.81 -18.64
N ALA A 162 32.85 9.63 -19.26
CA ALA A 162 32.40 10.44 -20.40
C ALA A 162 31.96 11.87 -20.00
N LEU A 163 31.79 12.16 -18.70
CA LEU A 163 31.42 13.49 -18.20
C LEU A 163 32.64 14.36 -17.80
N VAL A 164 33.86 13.81 -17.85
CA VAL A 164 35.07 14.51 -17.35
C VAL A 164 36.03 14.90 -18.48
N ALA A 165 35.80 14.46 -19.72
CA ALA A 165 36.75 14.65 -20.82
C ALA A 165 36.69 16.00 -21.54
N ASP A 166 35.72 16.88 -21.26
CA ASP A 166 35.53 18.13 -22.02
C ASP A 166 35.94 19.43 -21.29
N ASN A 167 36.56 19.36 -20.10
CA ASN A 167 37.00 20.57 -19.39
C ASN A 167 38.41 20.45 -18.82
N GLU A 168 39.41 20.25 -19.69
CA GLU A 168 40.79 20.65 -19.39
C GLU A 168 41.24 21.74 -20.37
N THR A 169 41.17 23.00 -19.92
CA THR A 169 42.15 24.01 -20.33
C THR A 169 42.91 24.48 -19.10
N PRO A 170 44.26 24.49 -19.13
CA PRO A 170 45.08 24.78 -17.95
C PRO A 170 45.14 26.29 -17.67
N VAL A 171 45.05 26.64 -16.39
CA VAL A 171 45.25 28.00 -15.89
C VAL A 171 46.75 28.31 -15.82
N GLU A 172 47.20 29.33 -16.54
CA GLU A 172 48.42 30.07 -16.21
C GLU A 172 48.03 31.42 -15.59
N GLU A 173 48.65 31.71 -14.44
CA GLU A 173 48.57 32.99 -13.73
C GLU A 173 49.18 34.14 -14.55
N ALA A 174 48.49 35.28 -14.60
CA ALA A 174 49.14 36.58 -14.74
C ALA A 174 48.33 37.67 -14.03
N VAL A 175 48.99 38.23 -13.02
CA VAL A 175 48.66 39.41 -12.22
C VAL A 175 48.73 40.69 -13.07
N GLU A 176 47.80 41.63 -12.89
CA GLU A 176 48.01 43.10 -12.71
C GLU A 176 46.68 43.86 -12.91
N VAL A 177 46.04 44.50 -11.91
CA VAL A 177 46.39 45.70 -11.12
C VAL A 177 45.64 46.96 -11.64
N ILE A 178 44.75 47.50 -10.76
CA ILE A 178 44.42 48.94 -10.58
C ILE A 178 43.53 49.59 -11.68
N ASN A 179 42.49 50.40 -11.44
CA ASN A 179 42.07 51.31 -10.37
C ASN A 179 40.55 51.60 -10.51
N VAL A 180 39.80 51.84 -9.42
CA VAL A 180 38.47 52.48 -9.51
C VAL A 180 38.46 53.77 -8.68
N ALA A 181 38.22 54.90 -9.36
CA ALA A 181 37.84 56.18 -8.78
C ALA A 181 36.62 56.73 -9.56
N PRO A 182 35.79 57.58 -8.95
CA PRO A 182 34.35 57.38 -8.95
C PRO A 182 33.53 58.34 -9.85
N ALA A 183 32.30 57.90 -10.11
CA ALA A 183 31.03 58.62 -10.33
C ALA A 183 31.03 59.98 -11.09
N GLN A 184 30.29 60.04 -12.20
CA GLN A 184 28.92 60.60 -12.29
C GLN A 184 28.50 60.86 -13.74
N THR A 185 27.19 60.69 -14.00
CA THR A 185 26.33 61.38 -15.00
C THR A 185 26.71 61.21 -16.49
N THR A 186 25.81 60.98 -17.45
CA THR A 186 24.42 61.41 -17.62
C THR A 186 23.84 60.72 -18.87
N SER A 187 22.51 60.66 -18.90
CA SER A 187 21.61 60.91 -20.04
C SER A 187 21.47 59.92 -21.21
N ASN A 188 20.18 59.65 -21.42
CA ASN A 188 19.40 59.44 -22.64
C ASN A 188 19.05 57.99 -23.02
N GLU A 189 17.78 57.58 -22.89
CA GLU A 189 16.55 57.94 -23.65
C GLU A 189 16.33 56.87 -24.72
N VAL A 190 15.22 56.11 -24.68
CA VAL A 190 14.10 56.08 -25.66
C VAL A 190 13.58 54.63 -25.59
N SER A 191 12.32 54.23 -25.71
CA SER A 191 10.99 54.80 -25.56
C SER A 191 10.03 53.61 -25.62
N VAL A 192 8.94 53.68 -24.86
CA VAL A 192 7.84 52.70 -24.84
C VAL A 192 6.73 53.23 -25.76
N GLU A 193 6.13 52.36 -26.56
CA GLU A 193 4.88 52.66 -27.28
C GLU A 193 3.83 51.63 -26.86
N ALA A 194 2.74 52.12 -26.27
CA ALA A 194 1.56 51.37 -25.85
C ALA A 194 0.36 51.88 -26.62
N THR A 195 -0.45 50.97 -27.17
CA THR A 195 -1.72 51.29 -27.82
C THR A 195 -2.87 51.26 -26.81
N ALA A 196 -3.70 52.30 -26.87
CA ALA A 196 -4.94 52.48 -26.13
C ALA A 196 -6.12 51.78 -26.82
N ASP A 197 -7.15 51.43 -26.04
CA ASP A 197 -8.51 51.83 -26.42
C ASP A 197 -9.46 51.92 -25.20
N GLU A 198 -10.35 52.91 -25.28
CA GLU A 198 -11.26 53.41 -24.24
C GLU A 198 -12.55 52.57 -24.09
N SER A 199 -13.17 52.62 -22.90
CA SER A 199 -14.64 52.73 -22.82
C SER A 199 -15.11 53.24 -21.45
N ALA A 200 -16.09 54.14 -21.46
CA ALA A 200 -16.86 54.55 -20.29
C ALA A 200 -18.33 54.84 -20.65
N SER A 201 -19.19 54.55 -19.67
CA SER A 201 -20.53 55.09 -19.35
C SER A 201 -21.82 54.57 -20.04
N ALA A 202 -22.59 53.80 -19.24
CA ALA A 202 -23.94 54.06 -18.66
C ALA A 202 -25.14 54.52 -19.53
N GLU A 203 -26.27 53.79 -19.45
CA GLU A 203 -27.57 54.15 -18.80
C GLU A 203 -28.79 53.32 -19.32
N ASN A 204 -29.42 52.57 -18.40
CA ASN A 204 -30.82 52.62 -17.92
C ASN A 204 -32.12 52.56 -18.82
N VAL A 205 -33.10 51.76 -18.31
CA VAL A 205 -34.61 51.78 -18.45
C VAL A 205 -35.20 51.25 -19.80
N THR A 206 -36.22 50.36 -19.91
CA THR A 206 -37.61 50.37 -19.39
C THR A 206 -38.34 49.02 -19.60
N GLU A 207 -39.39 48.77 -18.81
CA GLU A 207 -40.42 47.72 -18.90
C GLU A 207 -41.27 47.77 -20.18
N GLU A 208 -41.90 46.64 -20.57
CA GLU A 208 -43.35 46.62 -20.86
C GLU A 208 -43.95 45.20 -20.86
N THR A 209 -45.24 45.16 -20.55
CA THR A 209 -46.09 44.00 -20.21
C THR A 209 -47.07 43.74 -21.36
N SER A 210 -47.48 42.49 -21.63
CA SER A 210 -48.83 42.22 -22.15
C SER A 210 -49.26 40.75 -22.03
N THR A 211 -50.56 40.61 -21.76
CA THR A 211 -51.35 39.43 -21.34
C THR A 211 -52.23 38.89 -22.50
N GLU A 212 -52.94 37.79 -22.25
CA GLU A 212 -54.09 37.14 -22.97
C GLU A 212 -53.76 35.81 -23.68
N VAL A 213 -54.26 34.61 -23.32
CA VAL A 213 -55.59 34.03 -22.99
C VAL A 213 -56.24 33.27 -24.19
N GLN A 214 -56.32 31.93 -24.02
CA GLN A 214 -57.27 30.89 -24.49
C GLN A 214 -57.66 30.72 -25.99
N VAL A 215 -57.76 29.44 -26.43
CA VAL A 215 -59.03 28.69 -26.69
C VAL A 215 -58.73 27.29 -27.29
N GLU A 216 -59.51 26.29 -26.85
CA GLU A 216 -59.57 24.88 -27.29
C GLU A 216 -60.23 24.67 -28.68
N GLU A 217 -59.95 23.53 -29.34
CA GLU A 217 -60.94 22.53 -29.84
C GLU A 217 -60.44 21.67 -31.05
N THR A 218 -60.13 20.40 -30.75
CA THR A 218 -60.64 19.11 -31.28
C THR A 218 -60.79 18.75 -32.79
N SER A 219 -60.61 17.43 -33.01
CA SER A 219 -61.06 16.49 -34.08
C SER A 219 -59.99 16.08 -35.11
N SER A 220 -59.80 14.82 -35.54
CA SER A 220 -60.42 13.50 -35.26
C SER A 220 -59.57 12.37 -35.91
N GLU A 221 -59.54 11.21 -35.25
CA GLU A 221 -59.02 9.84 -35.53
C GLU A 221 -59.20 9.22 -36.96
N PRO A 222 -58.61 8.04 -37.36
CA PRO A 222 -58.54 6.77 -36.56
C PRO A 222 -57.36 5.75 -36.71
N VAL A 223 -57.18 4.98 -35.61
CA VAL A 223 -56.95 3.51 -35.44
C VAL A 223 -55.70 2.80 -36.02
N ALA A 224 -54.86 2.22 -35.14
CA ALA A 224 -54.60 0.76 -35.01
C ALA A 224 -53.52 0.41 -33.95
N GLU A 225 -53.94 -0.34 -32.92
CA GLU A 225 -53.24 -1.31 -32.04
C GLU A 225 -51.71 -1.30 -31.88
N LYS A 226 -51.25 -1.08 -30.63
CA LYS A 226 -50.26 -1.95 -29.97
C LYS A 226 -50.23 -1.75 -28.43
N SER A 227 -50.59 -2.82 -27.75
CA SER A 227 -50.26 -3.27 -26.38
C SER A 227 -49.84 -2.22 -25.34
N ALA A 228 -50.71 -2.00 -24.35
CA ALA A 228 -50.39 -1.31 -23.11
C ALA A 228 -49.31 -2.08 -22.32
N VAL A 229 -48.19 -1.42 -22.04
CA VAL A 229 -47.32 -1.75 -20.91
C VAL A 229 -47.66 -0.72 -19.84
N GLU A 230 -48.32 -1.17 -18.77
CA GLU A 230 -48.50 -0.35 -17.56
C GLU A 230 -47.13 0.05 -17.03
N THR A 231 -46.78 1.33 -17.16
CA THR A 231 -45.66 1.94 -16.45
C THR A 231 -46.02 2.00 -14.98
N LYS A 232 -45.63 0.95 -14.26
CA LYS A 232 -45.55 0.95 -12.80
C LYS A 232 -44.70 2.15 -12.37
N PRO A 233 -45.14 2.99 -11.42
CA PRO A 233 -44.31 4.08 -10.92
C PRO A 233 -43.02 3.47 -10.36
N ALA A 234 -41.88 4.02 -10.77
CA ALA A 234 -40.59 3.65 -10.21
C ALA A 234 -40.69 3.77 -8.69
N ALA A 235 -40.61 2.64 -8.00
CA ALA A 235 -40.57 2.60 -6.55
C ALA A 235 -39.34 3.41 -6.13
N ALA A 236 -39.56 4.52 -5.41
CA ALA A 236 -38.50 5.23 -4.74
C ALA A 236 -37.69 4.21 -3.94
N SER A 237 -36.41 4.05 -4.28
CA SER A 237 -35.55 3.12 -3.57
C SER A 237 -35.50 3.57 -2.12
N SER A 238 -35.91 2.68 -1.22
CA SER A 238 -35.71 2.81 0.22
C SER A 238 -34.23 2.60 0.57
N GLY A 239 -33.35 3.33 -0.11
CA GLY A 239 -31.90 3.27 0.08
C GLY A 239 -31.50 4.06 1.31
N ILE A 240 -30.42 3.62 1.95
CA ILE A 240 -29.78 4.35 3.04
C ILE A 240 -29.27 5.67 2.47
N THR A 241 -29.68 6.79 3.08
CA THR A 241 -29.22 8.12 2.66
C THR A 241 -27.76 8.34 3.05
N LEU A 242 -27.03 9.19 2.31
CA LEU A 242 -25.68 9.60 2.68
C LEU A 242 -25.60 10.13 4.12
N ALA A 243 -26.59 10.92 4.54
CA ALA A 243 -26.67 11.44 5.91
C ALA A 243 -26.78 10.35 6.98
N GLU A 244 -27.27 9.16 6.62
CA GLU A 244 -27.32 8.00 7.53
C GLU A 244 -26.00 7.23 7.52
N LEU A 245 -25.38 7.06 6.35
CA LEU A 245 -24.02 6.51 6.26
C LEU A 245 -23.02 7.35 7.06
N GLN A 246 -23.11 8.68 6.95
CA GLN A 246 -22.23 9.65 7.64
C GLN A 246 -22.35 9.66 9.16
N LYS A 247 -23.42 9.10 9.74
CA LYS A 247 -23.53 8.90 11.20
C LYS A 247 -22.75 7.68 11.69
N ASN A 248 -22.22 6.89 10.77
CA ASN A 248 -21.61 5.60 11.05
C ASN A 248 -20.20 5.54 10.42
N HIS A 249 -19.46 4.50 10.80
CA HIS A 249 -18.17 4.17 10.19
C HIS A 249 -18.31 2.79 9.54
N ASN A 250 -19.13 2.72 8.48
CA ASN A 250 -19.69 1.45 7.99
C ASN A 250 -18.75 0.66 7.05
N SER A 251 -17.59 1.20 6.70
CA SER A 251 -16.60 0.62 5.79
C SER A 251 -15.19 1.10 6.16
N PHE A 252 -14.18 0.51 5.52
CA PHE A 252 -12.79 0.97 5.59
C PHE A 252 -12.72 2.48 5.40
N ARG A 253 -12.04 3.21 6.30
CA ARG A 253 -11.84 4.67 6.21
C ARG A 253 -13.15 5.48 6.16
N GLY A 254 -14.24 4.94 6.71
CA GLY A 254 -15.51 5.63 6.86
C GLY A 254 -16.47 5.48 5.68
N PRO A 255 -17.53 6.31 5.63
CA PRO A 255 -18.72 6.12 4.80
C PRO A 255 -18.52 5.90 3.30
N LEU A 256 -17.52 6.55 2.72
CA LEU A 256 -17.22 6.53 1.29
C LEU A 256 -15.84 5.92 0.99
N ALA A 257 -15.19 5.34 2.00
CA ALA A 257 -13.80 4.88 1.95
C ALA A 257 -12.73 5.92 1.57
N GLN A 258 -13.04 7.21 1.76
CA GLN A 258 -12.14 8.33 1.44
C GLN A 258 -11.27 8.79 2.63
N GLY A 259 -11.47 8.26 3.83
CA GLY A 259 -10.75 8.72 5.02
C GLY A 259 -11.30 10.03 5.60
N VAL A 260 -12.56 10.38 5.32
CA VAL A 260 -13.22 11.58 5.87
C VAL A 260 -14.41 11.14 6.72
N VAL A 261 -14.42 11.53 8.00
CA VAL A 261 -15.50 11.21 8.95
C VAL A 261 -16.07 12.46 9.61
N MET A 262 -17.38 12.46 9.84
CA MET A 262 -18.12 13.64 10.33
C MET A 262 -18.23 13.70 11.86
N HIS A 263 -17.57 12.77 12.58
CA HIS A 263 -17.60 12.70 14.03
C HIS A 263 -16.73 13.79 14.67
N LYS A 264 -17.20 14.34 15.78
CA LYS A 264 -16.57 15.45 16.51
C LYS A 264 -16.16 15.05 17.92
N ASN A 265 -15.36 15.89 18.57
CA ASN A 265 -14.88 15.69 19.94
C ASN A 265 -14.04 14.41 20.09
N ILE A 266 -13.30 14.05 19.04
CA ILE A 266 -12.43 12.88 19.05
C ILE A 266 -11.24 13.17 19.97
N PRO A 267 -10.87 12.25 20.89
CA PRO A 267 -9.80 12.50 21.85
C PRO A 267 -8.45 12.67 21.15
N THR A 268 -7.64 13.61 21.65
CA THR A 268 -6.29 13.90 21.15
C THR A 268 -5.19 13.54 22.14
N GLU A 269 -5.58 13.22 23.38
CA GLU A 269 -4.70 12.85 24.47
C GLU A 269 -5.26 11.59 25.12
N TRP A 270 -4.47 10.52 25.11
CA TRP A 270 -4.80 9.21 25.68
C TRP A 270 -3.54 8.34 25.72
N ASP A 271 -3.58 7.27 26.52
CA ASP A 271 -2.49 6.31 26.61
C ASP A 271 -3.09 4.93 26.85
N GLY A 272 -3.07 4.08 25.81
CA GLY A 272 -3.60 2.73 25.84
C GLY A 272 -2.81 1.80 26.75
N ALA A 273 -1.50 2.01 26.88
CA ALA A 273 -0.64 1.22 27.76
C ALA A 273 -0.88 1.56 29.24
N ALA A 274 -1.04 2.85 29.56
CA ALA A 274 -1.32 3.34 30.91
C ALA A 274 -2.79 3.28 31.30
N GLY A 275 -3.70 3.09 30.33
CA GLY A 275 -5.16 3.09 30.54
C GLY A 275 -5.79 4.49 30.61
N THR A 276 -5.06 5.53 30.23
CA THR A 276 -5.57 6.92 30.25
C THR A 276 -6.54 7.12 29.10
N ASN A 277 -7.77 7.55 29.40
CA ASN A 277 -8.87 7.73 28.43
C ASN A 277 -9.22 6.45 27.65
N VAL A 278 -8.98 5.28 28.25
CA VAL A 278 -9.45 3.98 27.72
C VAL A 278 -10.80 3.66 28.36
N VAL A 279 -11.87 3.69 27.56
CA VAL A 279 -13.24 3.38 28.02
C VAL A 279 -13.40 1.88 28.28
N TRP A 280 -12.92 1.08 27.33
CA TRP A 280 -12.87 -0.38 27.45
C TRP A 280 -11.81 -0.96 26.53
N LYS A 281 -11.42 -2.20 26.83
CA LYS A 281 -10.48 -3.02 26.08
C LYS A 281 -11.05 -4.45 26.01
N ALA A 282 -11.06 -5.06 24.83
CA ALA A 282 -11.63 -6.39 24.61
C ALA A 282 -10.76 -7.23 23.67
N GLU A 283 -10.50 -8.49 24.02
CA GLU A 283 -9.69 -9.40 23.20
C GLU A 283 -10.41 -9.73 21.88
N VAL A 284 -9.65 -9.74 20.77
CA VAL A 284 -10.12 -10.24 19.47
C VAL A 284 -9.63 -11.69 19.31
N PRO A 285 -10.52 -12.70 19.27
CA PRO A 285 -10.10 -14.10 19.40
C PRO A 285 -9.16 -14.62 18.31
N LYS A 286 -9.24 -14.05 17.09
CA LYS A 286 -8.43 -14.46 15.95
C LYS A 286 -7.79 -13.26 15.28
N HIS A 287 -6.59 -13.51 14.78
CA HIS A 287 -5.78 -12.54 14.08
C HIS A 287 -6.43 -12.06 12.77
N GLY A 288 -6.08 -10.83 12.38
CA GLY A 288 -6.54 -10.17 11.15
C GLY A 288 -6.11 -8.70 11.13
N PHE A 289 -5.99 -8.14 9.92
CA PHE A 289 -5.52 -6.77 9.71
C PHE A 289 -6.64 -5.80 9.29
N ASN A 290 -7.90 -6.22 9.46
CA ASN A 290 -9.04 -5.39 9.10
C ASN A 290 -9.35 -4.32 10.14
N SER A 291 -9.83 -3.18 9.64
CA SER A 291 -10.22 -2.02 10.43
C SER A 291 -11.59 -2.26 11.09
N PRO A 292 -11.86 -1.71 12.29
CA PRO A 292 -13.18 -1.78 12.90
C PRO A 292 -14.24 -1.08 12.05
N VAL A 293 -15.46 -1.60 12.05
CA VAL A 293 -16.62 -1.00 11.38
C VAL A 293 -17.75 -0.83 12.36
N ILE A 294 -18.44 0.31 12.30
CA ILE A 294 -19.44 0.71 13.28
C ILE A 294 -20.76 0.98 12.60
N TRP A 295 -21.83 0.43 13.18
CA TRP A 295 -23.20 0.82 12.88
C TRP A 295 -24.04 0.92 14.16
N GLY A 296 -24.48 2.13 14.49
CA GLY A 296 -25.18 2.38 15.75
C GLY A 296 -24.36 1.90 16.95
N ASP A 297 -24.92 1.05 17.79
CA ASP A 297 -24.28 0.50 18.99
C ASP A 297 -23.38 -0.72 18.74
N LYS A 298 -23.21 -1.14 17.47
CA LYS A 298 -22.44 -2.33 17.11
C LYS A 298 -21.12 -1.97 16.47
N LEU A 299 -20.09 -2.75 16.82
CA LEU A 299 -18.77 -2.71 16.21
C LEU A 299 -18.42 -4.10 15.68
N PHE A 300 -17.94 -4.16 14.45
CA PHE A 300 -17.60 -5.38 13.73
C PHE A 300 -16.12 -5.43 13.37
N VAL A 301 -15.53 -6.61 13.52
CA VAL A 301 -14.20 -6.99 12.99
C VAL A 301 -14.24 -8.45 12.56
N SER A 302 -13.32 -8.90 11.70
CA SER A 302 -13.16 -10.30 11.33
C SER A 302 -11.80 -10.84 11.76
N GLY A 303 -11.69 -12.16 11.89
CA GLY A 303 -10.42 -12.83 12.16
C GLY A 303 -10.41 -14.23 11.56
N ALA A 304 -9.22 -14.72 11.25
CA ALA A 304 -9.07 -16.05 10.68
C ALA A 304 -7.73 -16.67 11.03
N ASP A 305 -7.73 -18.01 11.10
CA ASP A 305 -6.53 -18.82 11.21
C ASP A 305 -6.69 -20.09 10.36
N ASN A 306 -5.79 -21.05 10.55
CA ASN A 306 -5.81 -22.31 9.80
C ASN A 306 -7.03 -23.21 10.12
N THR A 307 -7.85 -22.85 11.11
CA THR A 307 -8.98 -23.66 11.59
C THR A 307 -10.33 -23.06 11.22
N SER A 308 -10.50 -21.73 11.35
CA SER A 308 -11.77 -21.07 11.03
C SER A 308 -11.59 -19.61 10.62
N ARG A 309 -12.61 -19.10 9.94
CA ARG A 309 -12.79 -17.72 9.51
C ARG A 309 -14.04 -17.19 10.20
N GLU A 310 -13.94 -16.05 10.86
CA GLU A 310 -14.96 -15.58 11.79
C GLU A 310 -15.22 -14.07 11.67
N VAL A 311 -16.45 -13.67 11.92
CA VAL A 311 -16.89 -12.27 12.09
C VAL A 311 -17.35 -12.10 13.54
N TYR A 312 -16.87 -11.05 14.19
CA TYR A 312 -17.18 -10.72 15.57
C TYR A 312 -18.00 -9.44 15.64
N CYS A 313 -19.04 -9.44 16.47
CA CYS A 313 -19.79 -8.23 16.82
C CYS A 313 -19.60 -7.92 18.30
N TYR A 314 -19.12 -6.73 18.59
CA TYR A 314 -19.00 -6.17 19.93
C TYR A 314 -20.07 -5.10 20.15
N ASN A 315 -20.54 -5.00 21.38
CA ASN A 315 -21.27 -3.82 21.83
C ASN A 315 -20.26 -2.69 21.97
N ARG A 316 -20.44 -1.64 21.17
CA ARG A 316 -19.55 -0.50 21.05
C ARG A 316 -19.42 0.30 22.36
N ASN A 317 -20.41 0.21 23.24
CA ASN A 317 -20.46 1.01 24.47
C ASN A 317 -19.65 0.40 25.61
N ASP A 318 -19.58 -0.93 25.70
CA ASP A 318 -18.96 -1.65 26.82
C ASP A 318 -17.91 -2.70 26.39
N GLY A 319 -17.69 -2.88 25.09
CA GLY A 319 -16.70 -3.82 24.55
C GLY A 319 -17.12 -5.29 24.65
N LYS A 320 -18.37 -5.58 25.03
CA LYS A 320 -18.81 -6.97 25.20
C LYS A 320 -19.03 -7.64 23.85
N LEU A 321 -18.40 -8.81 23.63
CA LEU A 321 -18.68 -9.67 22.49
C LEU A 321 -20.16 -10.12 22.54
N MET A 322 -20.92 -9.72 21.52
CA MET A 322 -22.35 -10.02 21.38
C MET A 322 -22.58 -11.34 20.65
N TRP A 323 -21.83 -11.58 19.56
CA TRP A 323 -21.92 -12.81 18.77
C TRP A 323 -20.65 -13.04 17.94
N THR A 324 -20.43 -14.29 17.58
CA THR A 324 -19.42 -14.75 16.62
C THR A 324 -20.11 -15.51 15.48
N GLY A 325 -19.88 -15.08 14.25
CA GLY A 325 -20.37 -15.72 13.03
C GLY A 325 -19.24 -16.49 12.35
N VAL A 326 -19.43 -17.79 12.11
CA VAL A 326 -18.41 -18.65 11.47
C VAL A 326 -18.66 -18.75 9.96
N ALA A 327 -17.61 -18.56 9.16
CA ALA A 327 -17.62 -18.75 7.70
C ALA A 327 -17.23 -20.19 7.32
N ASP A 328 -18.15 -21.12 7.58
CA ASP A 328 -18.01 -22.55 7.26
C ASP A 328 -19.02 -23.03 6.22
N ASN A 329 -18.87 -24.27 5.75
CA ASN A 329 -19.83 -24.92 4.86
C ASN A 329 -20.19 -24.07 3.62
N ILE A 330 -19.19 -23.49 2.98
CA ILE A 330 -19.32 -22.65 1.78
C ILE A 330 -18.91 -23.50 0.58
N SER A 331 -19.83 -23.69 -0.37
CA SER A 331 -19.54 -24.42 -1.61
C SER A 331 -18.42 -23.71 -2.39
N GLY A 332 -17.38 -24.45 -2.76
CA GLY A 332 -16.20 -23.92 -3.47
C GLY A 332 -15.06 -23.47 -2.56
N SER A 333 -15.29 -23.31 -1.25
CA SER A 333 -14.22 -23.02 -0.29
C SER A 333 -13.13 -24.10 -0.35
N PRO A 334 -11.84 -23.73 -0.30
CA PRO A 334 -10.76 -24.71 -0.30
C PRO A 334 -10.81 -25.55 0.99
N ALA A 335 -10.47 -26.84 0.88
CA ALA A 335 -10.41 -27.75 2.04
C ALA A 335 -9.26 -27.40 3.00
N THR A 336 -8.19 -26.81 2.47
CA THR A 336 -7.04 -26.30 3.23
C THR A 336 -6.91 -24.81 2.94
N PRO A 337 -6.73 -23.96 3.97
CA PRO A 337 -6.48 -22.54 3.76
C PRO A 337 -5.28 -22.29 2.84
N PRO A 338 -5.32 -21.24 2.00
CA PRO A 338 -4.20 -20.89 1.16
C PRO A 338 -3.02 -20.43 2.01
N ARG A 339 -1.82 -20.50 1.42
CA ARG A 339 -0.65 -19.83 1.99
C ARG A 339 -0.76 -18.34 1.70
N VAL A 340 -0.53 -17.57 2.74
CA VAL A 340 -0.56 -16.10 2.75
C VAL A 340 0.66 -15.63 3.54
N THR A 341 1.10 -14.41 3.28
CA THR A 341 2.17 -13.77 4.04
C THR A 341 1.69 -13.36 5.43
N GLU A 342 2.63 -13.11 6.34
CA GLU A 342 2.31 -12.78 7.74
C GLU A 342 1.69 -11.39 7.91
N ASP A 343 1.98 -10.46 7.00
CA ASP A 343 1.48 -9.07 6.92
C ASP A 343 0.03 -8.94 6.41
N THR A 344 -0.55 -10.02 5.87
CA THR A 344 -1.93 -10.04 5.33
C THR A 344 -2.80 -11.10 5.99
N GLY A 345 -2.24 -12.27 6.30
CA GLY A 345 -2.99 -13.37 6.88
C GLY A 345 -4.24 -13.75 6.05
N LEU A 346 -5.23 -14.33 6.73
CA LEU A 346 -6.46 -14.81 6.08
C LEU A 346 -7.65 -13.83 6.20
N ALA A 347 -7.46 -12.69 6.88
CA ALA A 347 -8.51 -11.73 7.21
C ALA A 347 -8.01 -10.28 7.17
N ALA A 348 -7.27 -9.88 6.14
CA ALA A 348 -6.84 -8.48 5.98
C ALA A 348 -7.98 -7.55 5.55
N SER A 349 -8.87 -7.99 4.64
CA SER A 349 -9.94 -7.14 4.10
C SER A 349 -10.88 -6.59 5.17
N THR A 350 -11.08 -5.28 5.17
CA THR A 350 -12.09 -4.66 6.02
C THR A 350 -13.50 -5.01 5.54
N LEU A 351 -14.32 -5.47 6.48
CA LEU A 351 -15.73 -5.78 6.27
C LEU A 351 -16.55 -4.50 6.04
N THR A 352 -17.82 -4.63 5.66
CA THR A 352 -18.73 -3.48 5.54
C THR A 352 -20.13 -3.82 6.02
N THR A 353 -20.94 -2.82 6.30
CA THR A 353 -22.34 -2.99 6.68
C THR A 353 -23.24 -1.95 6.05
N ASP A 354 -24.47 -2.34 5.77
CA ASP A 354 -25.57 -1.46 5.36
C ASP A 354 -26.58 -1.24 6.51
N GLY A 355 -26.20 -1.59 7.75
CA GLY A 355 -27.10 -1.49 8.91
C GLY A 355 -28.19 -2.55 9.00
N ASN A 356 -28.39 -3.37 7.95
CA ASN A 356 -29.27 -4.54 7.99
C ASN A 356 -28.45 -5.83 8.05
N ALA A 357 -27.30 -5.84 7.38
CA ALA A 357 -26.36 -6.94 7.35
C ALA A 357 -24.91 -6.45 7.39
N VAL A 358 -24.01 -7.35 7.79
CA VAL A 358 -22.56 -7.17 7.76
C VAL A 358 -21.94 -8.20 6.82
N PHE A 359 -21.01 -7.76 6.00
CA PHE A 359 -20.40 -8.49 4.90
C PHE A 359 -18.90 -8.59 5.10
N ALA A 360 -18.33 -9.79 5.01
CA ALA A 360 -16.90 -10.02 5.13
C ALA A 360 -16.38 -10.87 3.96
N ILE A 361 -15.11 -10.65 3.60
CA ILE A 361 -14.36 -11.47 2.66
C ILE A 361 -13.05 -11.93 3.29
N PHE A 362 -12.61 -13.15 2.97
CA PHE A 362 -11.40 -13.76 3.52
C PHE A 362 -10.41 -14.14 2.42
N GLY A 363 -9.15 -14.38 2.78
CA GLY A 363 -8.09 -14.82 1.85
C GLY A 363 -8.38 -16.14 1.13
N THR A 364 -9.40 -16.90 1.55
CA THR A 364 -9.93 -18.09 0.85
C THR A 364 -10.81 -17.76 -0.35
N GLY A 365 -11.16 -16.48 -0.56
CA GLY A 365 -12.18 -16.04 -1.49
C GLY A 365 -13.61 -16.23 -0.98
N ASP A 366 -13.79 -16.60 0.29
CA ASP A 366 -15.11 -16.73 0.91
C ASP A 366 -15.68 -15.35 1.21
N VAL A 367 -16.89 -15.09 0.69
CA VAL A 367 -17.70 -13.91 1.00
C VAL A 367 -18.92 -14.38 1.79
N ILE A 368 -19.20 -13.70 2.90
CA ILE A 368 -20.26 -14.07 3.83
C ILE A 368 -21.05 -12.86 4.31
N ALA A 369 -22.35 -13.06 4.52
CA ALA A 369 -23.23 -12.08 5.14
C ALA A 369 -23.91 -12.62 6.40
N PHE A 370 -23.95 -11.79 7.43
CA PHE A 370 -24.74 -12.01 8.64
C PHE A 370 -25.72 -10.85 8.83
N ASP A 371 -26.88 -11.09 9.42
CA ASP A 371 -27.69 -10.00 9.95
C ASP A 371 -27.01 -9.37 11.17
N MET A 372 -27.55 -8.23 11.64
CA MET A 372 -26.98 -7.51 12.79
C MET A 372 -26.98 -8.30 14.11
N ASN A 373 -27.64 -9.47 14.16
CA ASN A 373 -27.72 -10.35 15.31
C ASN A 373 -26.90 -11.65 15.13
N GLY A 374 -26.12 -11.77 14.07
CA GLY A 374 -25.20 -12.89 13.84
C GLY A 374 -25.84 -14.10 13.13
N LYS A 375 -27.07 -13.97 12.60
CA LYS A 375 -27.65 -15.02 11.76
C LYS A 375 -27.08 -14.94 10.35
N ARG A 376 -26.45 -16.03 9.89
CA ARG A 376 -25.96 -16.13 8.50
C ARG A 376 -27.13 -15.96 7.53
N LEU A 377 -26.98 -15.03 6.58
CA LEU A 377 -27.95 -14.75 5.52
C LEU A 377 -27.59 -15.55 4.27
N TRP A 378 -26.34 -15.43 3.82
CA TRP A 378 -25.80 -16.13 2.67
C TRP A 378 -24.27 -16.25 2.79
N ALA A 379 -23.70 -17.15 2.01
CA ALA A 379 -22.25 -17.22 1.82
C ALA A 379 -21.93 -17.82 0.44
N ARG A 380 -20.85 -17.38 -0.19
CA ARG A 380 -20.36 -17.91 -1.47
C ARG A 380 -18.84 -17.81 -1.54
N ASN A 381 -18.23 -18.61 -2.41
CA ASN A 381 -16.80 -18.54 -2.67
C ASN A 381 -16.55 -17.98 -4.08
N LEU A 382 -15.61 -17.04 -4.20
CA LEU A 382 -15.17 -16.42 -5.46
C LEU A 382 -13.95 -17.14 -6.08
N GLY A 383 -13.45 -18.19 -5.42
CA GLY A 383 -12.22 -18.88 -5.74
C GLY A 383 -11.03 -18.21 -5.05
N VAL A 384 -10.06 -19.02 -4.59
CA VAL A 384 -8.85 -18.54 -3.94
C VAL A 384 -8.09 -17.56 -4.87
N PRO A 385 -7.71 -16.37 -4.41
CA PRO A 385 -6.94 -15.44 -5.21
C PRO A 385 -5.56 -16.04 -5.51
N ASP A 386 -5.14 -15.95 -6.76
CA ASP A 386 -3.90 -16.60 -7.22
C ASP A 386 -2.70 -15.68 -6.97
N ASN A 387 -2.17 -15.66 -5.74
CA ASN A 387 -1.00 -14.90 -5.32
C ASN A 387 -0.48 -15.37 -3.95
N HIS A 388 0.64 -14.81 -3.48
CA HIS A 388 1.25 -15.16 -2.19
C HIS A 388 0.79 -14.33 -0.99
N TYR A 389 0.18 -13.15 -1.20
CA TYR A 389 -0.32 -12.26 -0.15
C TYR A 389 -1.78 -12.53 0.27
N GLY A 390 -2.52 -13.40 -0.41
CA GLY A 390 -3.96 -13.57 -0.16
C GLY A 390 -4.81 -12.41 -0.70
N HIS A 391 -5.66 -11.82 0.15
CA HIS A 391 -6.60 -10.76 -0.23
C HIS A 391 -6.77 -9.73 0.88
N SER A 392 -6.67 -8.45 0.55
CA SER A 392 -6.82 -7.31 1.48
C SER A 392 -7.71 -6.18 0.95
N SER A 393 -8.16 -6.24 -0.31
CA SER A 393 -9.13 -5.28 -0.84
C SER A 393 -10.39 -5.31 0.03
N SER A 394 -10.76 -4.16 0.58
CA SER A 394 -11.85 -4.03 1.52
C SER A 394 -13.19 -3.93 0.78
N LEU A 395 -14.26 -4.26 1.50
CA LEU A 395 -15.62 -4.20 0.96
C LEU A 395 -16.23 -2.82 1.14
N ILE A 396 -17.10 -2.42 0.21
CA ILE A 396 -17.96 -1.24 0.37
C ILE A 396 -19.36 -1.53 -0.18
N THR A 397 -20.38 -0.88 0.38
CA THR A 397 -21.77 -1.08 -0.04
C THR A 397 -22.51 0.23 -0.26
N LEU A 398 -23.35 0.25 -1.31
CA LEU A 398 -24.26 1.35 -1.60
C LEU A 398 -25.53 0.82 -2.27
N ASN A 399 -26.69 1.36 -1.92
CA ASN A 399 -27.97 1.07 -2.60
C ASN A 399 -28.30 -0.43 -2.73
N GLY A 400 -28.00 -1.22 -1.68
CA GLY A 400 -28.25 -2.66 -1.64
C GLY A 400 -27.30 -3.50 -2.47
N LYS A 401 -26.17 -2.93 -2.92
CA LYS A 401 -25.10 -3.64 -3.62
C LYS A 401 -23.84 -3.68 -2.77
N LEU A 402 -23.18 -4.83 -2.73
CA LEU A 402 -21.87 -5.04 -2.14
C LEU A 402 -20.84 -5.07 -3.25
N PHE A 403 -19.88 -4.15 -3.21
CA PHE A 403 -18.84 -4.04 -4.23
C PHE A 403 -17.55 -4.72 -3.79
N ILE A 404 -16.95 -5.45 -4.72
CA ILE A 404 -15.72 -6.22 -4.50
C ILE A 404 -14.79 -5.96 -5.68
N GLN A 405 -13.63 -5.35 -5.41
CA GLN A 405 -12.49 -5.39 -6.32
C GLN A 405 -11.75 -6.70 -6.07
N TYR A 406 -11.70 -7.56 -7.09
CA TYR A 406 -11.17 -8.92 -6.98
C TYR A 406 -10.15 -9.17 -8.08
N ASP A 407 -9.11 -8.34 -8.09
CA ASP A 407 -8.02 -8.48 -9.05
C ASP A 407 -7.03 -9.55 -8.60
N THR A 408 -6.77 -10.51 -9.49
CA THR A 408 -5.88 -11.64 -9.23
C THR A 408 -4.95 -11.84 -10.42
N ASN A 409 -3.90 -12.65 -10.27
CA ASN A 409 -3.03 -13.00 -11.41
C ASN A 409 -3.77 -13.73 -12.55
N ARG A 410 -4.99 -14.22 -12.31
CA ARG A 410 -5.82 -14.86 -13.34
C ARG A 410 -6.65 -13.87 -14.14
N ALA A 411 -7.17 -12.83 -13.49
CA ALA A 411 -8.03 -11.81 -14.07
C ALA A 411 -8.26 -10.66 -13.08
N GLY A 412 -8.27 -9.42 -13.59
CA GLY A 412 -8.79 -8.24 -12.91
C GLY A 412 -10.32 -8.18 -12.98
N LYS A 413 -11.02 -7.99 -11.87
CA LYS A 413 -12.50 -7.96 -11.85
C LYS A 413 -13.04 -7.01 -10.80
N VAL A 414 -14.13 -6.34 -11.13
CA VAL A 414 -14.99 -5.69 -10.15
C VAL A 414 -16.40 -6.26 -10.27
N MET A 415 -17.07 -6.47 -9.14
CA MET A 415 -18.42 -7.01 -9.11
C MET A 415 -19.29 -6.31 -8.07
N ALA A 416 -20.60 -6.28 -8.36
CA ALA A 416 -21.62 -5.97 -7.39
C ALA A 416 -22.46 -7.21 -7.07
N LEU A 417 -22.57 -7.52 -5.79
CA LEU A 417 -23.48 -8.56 -5.28
C LEU A 417 -24.71 -7.90 -4.68
N ASP A 418 -25.88 -8.53 -4.79
CA ASP A 418 -27.06 -8.10 -4.04
C ASP A 418 -26.86 -8.37 -2.54
N ASN A 419 -27.07 -7.35 -1.71
CA ASN A 419 -26.86 -7.46 -0.25
C ASN A 419 -27.73 -8.56 0.39
N LYS A 420 -28.91 -8.84 -0.15
CA LYS A 420 -29.87 -9.79 0.44
C LYS A 420 -29.59 -11.24 0.05
N SER A 421 -29.20 -11.49 -1.20
CA SER A 421 -29.02 -12.84 -1.73
C SER A 421 -27.56 -13.27 -1.90
N GLY A 422 -26.63 -12.32 -2.06
CA GLY A 422 -25.25 -12.58 -2.47
C GLY A 422 -25.10 -12.94 -3.95
N GLU A 423 -26.17 -12.86 -4.73
CA GLU A 423 -26.14 -13.10 -6.18
C GLU A 423 -25.48 -11.93 -6.90
N THR A 424 -24.78 -12.23 -8.00
CA THR A 424 -24.14 -11.20 -8.82
C THR A 424 -25.20 -10.36 -9.53
N VAL A 425 -25.18 -9.05 -9.30
CA VAL A 425 -25.99 -8.06 -10.03
C VAL A 425 -25.30 -7.75 -11.36
N TRP A 426 -24.02 -7.43 -11.29
CA TRP A 426 -23.15 -7.17 -12.44
C TRP A 426 -21.71 -7.56 -12.09
N GLU A 427 -20.92 -7.86 -13.13
CA GLU A 427 -19.49 -8.13 -13.04
C GLU A 427 -18.82 -7.52 -14.28
N THR A 428 -17.73 -6.80 -14.05
CA THR A 428 -16.94 -6.15 -15.09
C THR A 428 -15.54 -6.73 -15.06
N GLN A 429 -15.13 -7.28 -16.20
CA GLN A 429 -13.75 -7.69 -16.43
C GLN A 429 -12.90 -6.43 -16.64
N ARG A 430 -11.81 -6.30 -15.90
CA ARG A 430 -10.90 -5.16 -15.97
C ARG A 430 -9.63 -5.57 -16.70
N ASP A 431 -9.09 -4.67 -17.52
CA ASP A 431 -7.74 -4.81 -18.07
C ASP A 431 -6.71 -4.34 -17.04
N ALA A 432 -6.70 -5.04 -15.91
CA ALA A 432 -5.89 -4.75 -14.74
C ALA A 432 -5.19 -6.02 -14.27
N LYS A 433 -3.96 -5.87 -13.82
CA LYS A 433 -3.18 -6.85 -13.07
C LYS A 433 -3.66 -6.89 -11.62
N ILE A 434 -3.01 -7.73 -10.85
CA ILE A 434 -3.31 -7.93 -9.44
C ILE A 434 -3.22 -6.62 -8.63
N SER A 435 -4.13 -6.47 -7.67
CA SER A 435 -4.17 -5.34 -6.76
C SER A 435 -4.78 -5.74 -5.41
N TRP A 436 -4.34 -5.03 -4.38
CA TRP A 436 -4.81 -5.11 -3.00
C TRP A 436 -5.53 -3.81 -2.57
N ALA A 437 -5.60 -2.82 -3.45
CA ALA A 437 -6.31 -1.57 -3.22
C ALA A 437 -7.81 -1.81 -2.99
N SER A 438 -8.42 -0.95 -2.18
CA SER A 438 -9.84 -1.00 -1.85
C SER A 438 -10.64 -0.02 -2.72
N PRO A 439 -11.90 -0.34 -3.08
CA PRO A 439 -12.76 0.58 -3.81
C PRO A 439 -13.08 1.85 -3.01
N VAL A 440 -13.08 3.00 -3.69
CA VAL A 440 -13.50 4.29 -3.13
C VAL A 440 -14.77 4.77 -3.83
N LEU A 441 -15.76 5.28 -3.08
CA LEU A 441 -16.95 5.90 -3.69
C LEU A 441 -16.70 7.39 -3.88
N ALA A 442 -16.62 7.86 -5.13
CA ALA A 442 -16.45 9.28 -5.47
C ALA A 442 -17.76 9.87 -5.96
N GLU A 443 -18.13 11.08 -5.51
CA GLU A 443 -19.33 11.79 -5.97
C GLU A 443 -18.98 12.79 -7.07
N VAL A 444 -19.30 12.46 -8.31
CA VAL A 444 -19.05 13.32 -9.47
C VAL A 444 -20.40 13.79 -10.03
N ASP A 445 -20.61 15.10 -10.06
CA ASP A 445 -21.82 15.74 -10.59
C ASP A 445 -23.13 15.18 -10.00
N GLY A 446 -23.12 14.93 -8.68
CA GLY A 446 -24.26 14.42 -7.91
C GLY A 446 -24.52 12.92 -8.06
N LYS A 447 -23.58 12.16 -8.64
CA LYS A 447 -23.66 10.70 -8.77
C LYS A 447 -22.43 10.02 -8.21
N TYR A 448 -22.63 8.92 -7.50
CA TYR A 448 -21.53 8.09 -7.03
C TYR A 448 -20.98 7.19 -8.14
N GLN A 449 -19.67 7.08 -8.19
CA GLN A 449 -18.90 6.15 -9.00
C GLN A 449 -17.96 5.34 -8.08
N LEU A 450 -17.65 4.11 -8.46
CA LEU A 450 -16.56 3.35 -7.83
C LEU A 450 -15.26 3.71 -8.50
N VAL A 451 -14.29 4.22 -7.75
CA VAL A 451 -12.94 4.49 -8.24
C VAL A 451 -12.02 3.39 -7.73
N LEU A 452 -11.32 2.75 -8.66
CA LEU A 452 -10.41 1.64 -8.41
C LEU A 452 -9.03 1.99 -8.99
N THR A 453 -7.98 1.47 -8.35
CA THR A 453 -6.60 1.55 -8.84
C THR A 453 -5.99 0.16 -8.91
N ALA A 454 -5.23 -0.11 -9.96
CA ALA A 454 -4.44 -1.31 -10.19
C ALA A 454 -3.42 -1.02 -11.31
N ASP A 455 -2.41 -1.88 -11.51
CA ASP A 455 -1.56 -1.77 -12.71
C ASP A 455 -2.36 -2.25 -13.96
N PRO A 456 -2.44 -1.49 -15.07
CA PRO A 456 -1.89 -0.16 -15.28
C PRO A 456 -2.91 0.98 -15.03
N ILE A 457 -4.16 0.66 -14.70
CA ILE A 457 -5.28 1.60 -14.74
C ILE A 457 -5.72 2.17 -13.39
N VAL A 458 -6.00 3.46 -13.38
CA VAL A 458 -6.95 4.09 -12.44
C VAL A 458 -8.24 4.34 -13.21
N ALA A 459 -9.36 3.85 -12.70
CA ALA A 459 -10.62 3.86 -13.44
C ALA A 459 -11.84 4.08 -12.54
N GLY A 460 -12.86 4.70 -13.12
CA GLY A 460 -14.17 4.89 -12.48
C GLY A 460 -15.25 4.03 -13.12
N TYR A 461 -16.15 3.50 -12.30
CA TYR A 461 -17.23 2.61 -12.72
C TYR A 461 -18.59 3.08 -12.21
N ASP A 462 -19.64 2.94 -13.02
CA ASP A 462 -21.02 3.20 -12.60
C ASP A 462 -21.45 2.20 -11.52
N VAL A 463 -21.92 2.70 -10.37
CA VAL A 463 -22.35 1.86 -9.23
C VAL A 463 -23.56 0.97 -9.56
N GLY A 464 -24.39 1.40 -10.51
CA GLY A 464 -25.63 0.74 -10.90
C GLY A 464 -25.42 -0.39 -11.90
N THR A 465 -24.58 -0.15 -12.92
CA THR A 465 -24.39 -1.04 -14.07
C THR A 465 -23.04 -1.75 -14.10
N GLY A 466 -22.02 -1.22 -13.43
CA GLY A 466 -20.63 -1.69 -13.51
C GLY A 466 -19.90 -1.22 -14.77
N GLU A 467 -20.52 -0.39 -15.61
CA GLU A 467 -19.89 0.16 -16.82
C GLU A 467 -18.71 1.06 -16.45
N GLU A 468 -17.58 0.90 -17.15
CA GLU A 468 -16.43 1.79 -17.03
C GLU A 468 -16.79 3.17 -17.60
N LEU A 469 -16.62 4.21 -16.78
CA LEU A 469 -16.95 5.60 -17.13
C LEU A 469 -15.74 6.35 -17.67
N TRP A 470 -14.56 6.04 -17.16
CA TRP A 470 -13.28 6.61 -17.53
C TRP A 470 -12.15 5.70 -17.05
N SER A 471 -10.99 5.78 -17.69
CA SER A 471 -9.81 5.00 -17.35
C SER A 471 -8.55 5.71 -17.80
N VAL A 472 -7.53 5.75 -16.93
CA VAL A 472 -6.23 6.35 -17.20
C VAL A 472 -5.13 5.35 -16.90
N GLU A 473 -4.34 5.00 -17.91
CA GLU A 473 -3.16 4.15 -17.77
C GLU A 473 -2.00 4.94 -17.16
N CYS A 474 -1.81 4.78 -15.86
CA CYS A 474 -0.81 5.54 -15.11
C CYS A 474 -0.13 4.74 -13.99
N MET A 475 -0.65 3.59 -13.58
CA MET A 475 -0.07 2.82 -12.48
C MET A 475 0.84 1.70 -12.99
N MET A 476 1.70 1.21 -12.12
CA MET A 476 2.56 0.06 -12.40
C MET A 476 2.90 -0.69 -11.10
N GLY A 477 3.18 -1.98 -11.22
CA GLY A 477 3.60 -2.82 -10.09
C GLY A 477 2.44 -3.40 -9.29
N GLU A 478 2.75 -3.86 -8.08
CA GLU A 478 1.78 -4.44 -7.15
C GLU A 478 1.12 -3.33 -6.33
N VAL A 479 -0.11 -2.94 -6.68
CA VAL A 479 -0.79 -1.77 -6.07
C VAL A 479 -1.53 -2.15 -4.79
N GLY A 480 -1.07 -1.64 -3.64
CA GLY A 480 -1.69 -1.84 -2.33
C GLY A 480 -2.52 -0.65 -1.82
N ALA A 481 -2.03 0.57 -2.00
CA ALA A 481 -2.71 1.77 -1.55
C ALA A 481 -3.96 2.10 -2.39
N SER A 482 -5.06 2.47 -1.72
CA SER A 482 -6.28 2.95 -2.40
C SER A 482 -6.16 4.44 -2.73
N VAL A 483 -6.92 4.87 -3.73
CA VAL A 483 -6.92 6.27 -4.19
C VAL A 483 -7.42 7.26 -3.12
N GLY A 484 -6.96 8.50 -3.22
CA GLY A 484 -7.58 9.67 -2.61
C GLY A 484 -8.51 10.35 -3.61
N TYR A 485 -9.60 10.95 -3.13
CA TYR A 485 -10.53 11.70 -3.98
C TYR A 485 -10.98 12.98 -3.31
N ALA A 486 -10.87 14.11 -4.01
CA ALA A 486 -11.46 15.38 -3.61
C ALA A 486 -11.68 16.27 -4.84
N ASP A 487 -12.79 17.01 -4.85
CA ASP A 487 -13.06 18.08 -5.83
C ASP A 487 -12.97 17.66 -7.32
N GLY A 488 -13.26 16.40 -7.62
CA GLY A 488 -13.16 15.84 -8.98
C GLY A 488 -11.77 15.35 -9.38
N ILE A 489 -10.81 15.42 -8.46
CA ILE A 489 -9.43 14.96 -8.64
C ILE A 489 -9.25 13.64 -7.89
N VAL A 490 -8.69 12.65 -8.57
CA VAL A 490 -8.25 11.37 -8.01
C VAL A 490 -6.74 11.38 -7.87
N VAL A 491 -6.23 11.06 -6.70
CA VAL A 491 -4.80 10.82 -6.47
C VAL A 491 -4.58 9.33 -6.29
N ALA A 492 -3.71 8.75 -7.11
CA ALA A 492 -3.30 7.35 -7.03
C ALA A 492 -1.80 7.29 -6.86
N ALA A 493 -1.30 6.37 -6.03
CA ALA A 493 0.12 6.16 -5.86
C ALA A 493 0.44 4.69 -5.61
N ASN A 494 1.65 4.29 -5.95
CA ASN A 494 2.18 2.99 -5.60
C ASN A 494 3.68 3.08 -5.32
N GLU A 495 4.15 2.38 -4.28
CA GLU A 495 5.58 2.30 -3.95
C GLU A 495 6.39 1.72 -5.12
N TYR A 496 7.61 2.21 -5.31
CA TYR A 496 8.50 1.86 -6.43
C TYR A 496 7.94 2.19 -7.83
N ALA A 497 6.88 2.99 -7.89
CA ALA A 497 6.26 3.45 -9.12
C ALA A 497 6.20 4.99 -9.13
N ARG A 498 5.01 5.56 -8.99
CA ARG A 498 4.74 7.01 -8.96
C ARG A 498 3.42 7.30 -8.25
N MET A 499 3.23 8.57 -7.91
CA MET A 499 1.99 9.19 -7.52
C MET A 499 1.51 10.10 -8.65
N VAL A 500 0.21 10.09 -8.93
CA VAL A 500 -0.41 10.90 -9.98
C VAL A 500 -1.71 11.52 -9.48
N ALA A 501 -1.99 12.75 -9.88
CA ALA A 501 -3.31 13.36 -9.74
C ALA A 501 -3.99 13.44 -11.10
N ILE A 502 -5.25 13.02 -11.14
CA ILE A 502 -6.05 12.88 -12.35
C ILE A 502 -7.33 13.70 -12.19
N ASP A 503 -7.60 14.61 -13.12
CA ASP A 503 -8.95 15.20 -13.23
C ASP A 503 -9.87 14.16 -13.87
N ILE A 504 -10.90 13.72 -13.16
CA ILE A 504 -11.81 12.66 -13.63
C ILE A 504 -12.60 13.07 -14.88
N ARG A 505 -12.89 14.36 -15.05
CA ARG A 505 -13.73 14.85 -16.14
C ARG A 505 -12.95 14.97 -17.43
N THR A 506 -11.72 15.47 -17.37
CA THR A 506 -10.86 15.59 -18.54
C THR A 506 -10.03 14.33 -18.79
N GLN A 507 -9.87 13.49 -17.77
CA GLN A 507 -8.98 12.31 -17.75
C GLN A 507 -7.50 12.69 -17.94
N GLU A 508 -7.16 13.95 -17.65
CA GLU A 508 -5.80 14.47 -17.74
C GLU A 508 -5.08 14.28 -16.41
N ILE A 509 -3.80 13.91 -16.51
CA ILE A 509 -2.88 13.93 -15.37
C ILE A 509 -2.51 15.40 -15.12
N LEU A 510 -2.85 15.90 -13.93
CA LEU A 510 -2.56 17.27 -13.51
C LEU A 510 -1.10 17.42 -13.09
N TRP A 511 -0.60 16.45 -12.34
CA TRP A 511 0.79 16.38 -11.88
C TRP A 511 1.17 14.94 -11.52
N GLU A 512 2.47 14.68 -11.46
CA GLU A 512 3.07 13.40 -11.05
C GLU A 512 4.23 13.65 -10.08
N ASP A 513 4.48 12.71 -9.17
CA ASP A 513 5.59 12.70 -8.22
C ASP A 513 6.10 11.25 -8.05
N ASP A 514 7.40 11.05 -7.84
CA ASP A 514 8.05 9.75 -7.60
C ASP A 514 8.65 9.62 -6.18
N PHE A 515 8.42 10.61 -5.32
CA PHE A 515 8.79 10.62 -3.91
C PHE A 515 7.61 10.31 -2.99
N TYR A 516 7.92 9.94 -1.75
CA TYR A 516 6.95 9.72 -0.66
C TYR A 516 5.80 8.76 -1.01
N LEU A 517 6.13 7.70 -1.74
CA LEU A 517 5.16 6.75 -2.25
C LEU A 517 4.67 5.78 -1.16
N PRO A 518 3.35 5.54 -1.04
CA PRO A 518 2.78 4.60 -0.07
C PRO A 518 2.81 3.17 -0.60
N GLU A 519 3.06 2.21 0.31
CA GLU A 519 2.93 0.77 0.03
C GLU A 519 1.49 0.31 0.24
N ALA A 520 0.96 0.50 1.46
CA ALA A 520 -0.36 0.03 1.88
C ALA A 520 -1.30 1.15 2.37
N ALA A 521 -0.76 2.21 2.97
CA ALA A 521 -1.54 3.31 3.50
C ALA A 521 -2.25 4.08 2.37
N SER A 522 -3.58 4.08 2.40
CA SER A 522 -4.39 4.70 1.33
C SER A 522 -4.41 6.22 1.46
N ILE A 523 -4.45 6.91 0.33
CA ILE A 523 -4.27 8.36 0.24
C ILE A 523 -5.51 9.09 0.76
N LEU A 524 -5.32 10.09 1.61
CA LEU A 524 -6.38 11.01 2.05
C LEU A 524 -6.31 12.27 1.20
N ALA A 525 -7.37 12.58 0.45
CA ALA A 525 -7.53 13.85 -0.23
C ALA A 525 -8.82 14.52 0.25
N HIS A 526 -8.76 15.79 0.59
CA HIS A 526 -9.92 16.58 1.00
C HIS A 526 -9.63 18.07 0.86
N GLU A 527 -10.62 18.90 0.52
CA GLU A 527 -10.53 20.38 0.53
C GLU A 527 -9.18 20.95 0.03
N GLY A 528 -8.72 20.51 -1.14
CA GLY A 528 -7.47 20.99 -1.75
C GLY A 528 -6.16 20.46 -1.16
N LEU A 529 -6.18 19.51 -0.22
CA LEU A 529 -4.99 18.89 0.38
C LEU A 529 -4.95 17.39 0.13
N VAL A 530 -3.73 16.85 0.03
CA VAL A 530 -3.45 15.42 -0.08
C VAL A 530 -2.49 15.03 1.03
N PHE A 531 -2.75 13.91 1.70
CA PHE A 531 -1.91 13.36 2.76
C PHE A 531 -1.52 11.93 2.40
N VAL A 532 -0.21 11.65 2.47
CA VAL A 532 0.39 10.37 2.10
C VAL A 532 1.31 9.91 3.23
N ALA A 533 1.20 8.63 3.60
CA ALA A 533 2.05 8.01 4.60
C ALA A 533 2.82 6.85 3.96
N THR A 534 4.13 6.78 4.23
CA THR A 534 5.02 5.79 3.62
C THR A 534 5.30 4.61 4.53
N SER A 535 5.65 3.47 3.92
CA SER A 535 6.11 2.25 4.62
C SER A 535 7.41 2.46 5.41
N TYR A 536 8.16 3.52 5.11
CA TYR A 536 9.41 3.90 5.76
C TYR A 536 9.26 5.05 6.77
N GLY A 537 8.03 5.45 7.10
CA GLY A 537 7.74 6.32 8.24
C GLY A 537 7.83 7.81 7.99
N VAL A 538 7.49 8.23 6.77
CA VAL A 538 7.34 9.64 6.42
C VAL A 538 5.89 9.95 6.14
N PHE A 539 5.41 11.07 6.68
CA PHE A 539 4.07 11.59 6.44
C PHE A 539 4.16 12.97 5.80
N VAL A 540 3.52 13.14 4.65
CA VAL A 540 3.61 14.35 3.84
C VAL A 540 2.25 14.92 3.52
N CYS A 541 2.23 16.23 3.26
CA CYS A 541 1.07 16.93 2.75
C CYS A 541 1.42 17.66 1.45
N TYR A 542 0.54 17.53 0.47
CA TYR A 542 0.63 18.20 -0.82
C TYR A 542 -0.57 19.10 -1.07
N ASP A 543 -0.37 20.12 -1.91
CA ASP A 543 -1.46 20.80 -2.59
C ASP A 543 -2.09 19.86 -3.63
N LEU A 544 -3.40 19.63 -3.54
CA LEU A 544 -4.12 18.70 -4.40
C LEU A 544 -4.05 19.10 -5.89
N LYS A 545 -4.05 20.40 -6.19
CA LYS A 545 -4.18 20.88 -7.56
C LYS A 545 -2.83 21.05 -8.22
N GLU A 546 -1.87 21.62 -7.49
CA GLU A 546 -0.56 21.97 -8.03
C GLU A 546 0.49 20.86 -7.82
N GLY A 547 0.25 19.91 -6.91
CA GLY A 547 1.21 18.86 -6.57
C GLY A 547 2.42 19.38 -5.77
N GLU A 548 2.33 20.58 -5.22
CA GLU A 548 3.39 21.17 -4.39
C GLU A 548 3.45 20.46 -3.03
N LEU A 549 4.61 19.93 -2.66
CA LEU A 549 4.88 19.44 -1.31
C LEU A 549 4.83 20.61 -0.31
N LEU A 550 3.85 20.61 0.58
CA LEU A 550 3.63 21.67 1.56
C LEU A 550 4.43 21.46 2.85
N TRP A 551 4.48 20.22 3.33
CA TRP A 551 5.29 19.84 4.48
C TRP A 551 5.52 18.33 4.56
N GLU A 552 6.51 17.97 5.37
CA GLU A 552 6.94 16.61 5.65
C GLU A 552 7.15 16.42 7.16
N ASP A 553 6.82 15.24 7.67
CA ASP A 553 7.18 14.75 8.99
C ASP A 553 7.77 13.34 8.91
N ASP A 554 9.08 13.22 9.14
CA ASP A 554 9.80 11.93 9.22
C ASP A 554 9.89 11.48 10.69
N PHE A 555 9.29 10.32 10.97
CA PHE A 555 9.33 9.67 12.29
C PHE A 555 9.88 8.25 12.23
N GLY A 556 10.35 7.77 11.07
CA GLY A 556 11.10 6.52 10.90
C GLY A 556 10.41 5.24 11.38
N SER A 557 9.07 5.23 11.47
CA SER A 557 8.27 4.09 11.91
C SER A 557 7.32 3.65 10.79
N PRO A 558 7.29 2.37 10.37
CA PRO A 558 6.46 1.92 9.26
C PRO A 558 4.96 2.21 9.44
N VAL A 559 4.28 2.58 8.35
CA VAL A 559 2.85 2.92 8.37
C VAL A 559 2.07 2.13 7.34
N TYR A 560 1.21 1.22 7.82
CA TYR A 560 0.19 0.53 7.02
C TYR A 560 -1.22 1.09 7.22
N SER A 561 -1.47 1.77 8.35
CA SER A 561 -2.76 2.44 8.57
C SER A 561 -2.90 3.63 7.64
N SER A 562 -4.12 3.84 7.13
CA SER A 562 -4.42 5.02 6.32
C SER A 562 -4.71 6.24 7.20
N PRO A 563 -4.32 7.46 6.79
CA PRO A 563 -4.75 8.69 7.45
C PRO A 563 -6.27 8.87 7.37
N VAL A 564 -6.85 9.36 8.46
CA VAL A 564 -8.29 9.70 8.56
C VAL A 564 -8.47 11.11 9.10
N LEU A 565 -9.22 11.94 8.36
CA LEU A 565 -9.69 13.26 8.75
C LEU A 565 -10.94 13.14 9.64
N ALA A 566 -10.83 13.63 10.87
CA ALA A 566 -11.93 13.76 11.82
C ALA A 566 -11.78 15.08 12.60
N ASP A 567 -12.86 15.85 12.73
CA ASP A 567 -12.90 17.05 13.58
C ASP A 567 -11.74 18.05 13.33
N GLY A 568 -11.45 18.29 12.05
CA GLY A 568 -10.37 19.18 11.59
C GLY A 568 -8.95 18.64 11.81
N LYS A 569 -8.79 17.36 12.16
CA LYS A 569 -7.50 16.72 12.45
C LYS A 569 -7.31 15.46 11.65
N VAL A 570 -6.06 15.15 11.33
CA VAL A 570 -5.67 13.91 10.68
C VAL A 570 -5.06 12.98 11.71
N TYR A 571 -5.65 11.78 11.82
CA TYR A 571 -5.21 10.72 12.71
C TYR A 571 -4.47 9.67 11.89
N LEU A 572 -3.25 9.33 12.32
CA LEU A 572 -2.38 8.36 11.66
C LEU A 572 -1.81 7.40 12.71
N MET A 573 -2.02 6.10 12.55
CA MET A 573 -1.45 5.07 13.40
C MET A 573 -0.24 4.44 12.70
N ASP A 574 0.90 4.34 13.35
CA ASP A 574 2.02 3.55 12.84
C ASP A 574 1.94 2.09 13.32
N ASN A 575 2.75 1.23 12.69
CA ASN A 575 2.73 -0.21 12.96
C ASN A 575 3.18 -0.55 14.40
N GLU A 576 3.94 0.34 15.05
CA GLU A 576 4.36 0.23 16.45
C GLU A 576 3.26 0.60 17.45
N GLY A 577 2.08 1.00 16.96
CA GLY A 577 0.94 1.36 17.81
C GLY A 577 1.03 2.78 18.36
N VAL A 578 1.75 3.68 17.69
CA VAL A 578 1.80 5.10 18.02
C VAL A 578 0.89 5.88 17.07
N MET A 579 -0.12 6.53 17.65
CA MET A 579 -1.02 7.42 16.93
C MET A 579 -0.50 8.85 16.97
N ARG A 580 -0.19 9.39 15.79
CA ARG A 580 0.15 10.80 15.58
C ARG A 580 -1.07 11.55 15.05
N ILE A 581 -1.29 12.73 15.61
CA ILE A 581 -2.44 13.58 15.31
C ILE A 581 -1.92 14.92 14.81
N TYR A 582 -2.41 15.35 13.66
CA TYR A 582 -2.03 16.60 13.02
C TYR A 582 -3.27 17.47 12.81
N GLU A 583 -3.13 18.78 12.81
CA GLU A 583 -4.19 19.64 12.27
C GLU A 583 -4.29 19.43 10.76
N PHE A 584 -5.52 19.43 10.23
CA PHE A 584 -5.74 19.41 8.78
C PHE A 584 -5.41 20.78 8.20
N SER A 585 -4.15 20.95 7.75
CA SER A 585 -3.55 22.26 7.52
C SER A 585 -2.44 22.21 6.46
N ARG A 586 -2.25 23.33 5.74
CA ARG A 586 -1.12 23.57 4.82
C ARG A 586 0.23 23.72 5.53
N GLU A 587 0.22 23.87 6.84
CA GLU A 587 1.42 23.91 7.69
C GLU A 587 1.45 22.70 8.61
N LEU A 588 2.64 22.12 8.82
CA LEU A 588 2.86 21.05 9.78
C LEU A 588 2.53 21.51 11.20
N LYS A 589 1.47 20.94 11.77
CA LYS A 589 1.02 21.22 13.13
C LYS A 589 0.65 19.93 13.85
N LYS A 590 1.56 19.42 14.67
CA LYS A 590 1.32 18.25 15.53
C LYS A 590 0.42 18.64 16.70
N VAL A 591 -0.65 17.89 16.90
CA VAL A 591 -1.62 18.04 17.98
C VAL A 591 -1.30 17.10 19.14
N GLY A 592 -0.89 15.87 18.84
CA GLY A 592 -0.60 14.88 19.88
C GLY A 592 0.02 13.61 19.33
N GLU A 593 0.66 12.87 20.24
CA GLU A 593 1.24 11.55 20.00
C GLU A 593 0.80 10.65 21.15
N ASN A 594 0.19 9.51 20.83
CA ASN A 594 -0.46 8.64 21.81
C ASN A 594 -0.08 7.18 21.57
N VAL A 595 0.22 6.43 22.63
CA VAL A 595 0.69 5.04 22.52
C VAL A 595 -0.45 4.07 22.83
N LEU A 596 -0.66 3.07 21.98
CA LEU A 596 -1.66 2.01 22.18
C LEU A 596 -1.23 0.97 23.21
N GLY A 597 0.07 0.65 23.24
CA GLY A 597 0.65 -0.39 24.10
C GLY A 597 0.74 -1.77 23.43
N GLU A 598 0.41 -1.87 22.15
CA GLU A 598 0.65 -3.03 21.29
C GLU A 598 0.74 -2.60 19.81
N LEU A 599 1.30 -3.47 18.96
CA LEU A 599 1.40 -3.23 17.52
C LEU A 599 0.02 -3.04 16.88
N SER A 600 -0.05 -2.20 15.86
CA SER A 600 -1.32 -1.89 15.17
C SER A 600 -1.09 -1.44 13.74
N GLY A 601 -1.48 -2.26 12.75
CA GLY A 601 -1.61 -1.84 11.35
C GLY A 601 -2.99 -1.34 10.90
N PRO A 602 -4.13 -1.79 11.49
CA PRO A 602 -5.46 -1.38 11.02
C PRO A 602 -5.77 0.11 11.20
N THR A 603 -6.60 0.65 10.31
CA THR A 603 -7.08 2.03 10.40
C THR A 603 -8.14 2.17 11.50
N PRO A 604 -8.06 3.19 12.38
CA PRO A 604 -9.04 3.38 13.44
C PRO A 604 -10.43 3.76 12.89
N ALA A 605 -11.47 3.37 13.63
CA ALA A 605 -12.82 3.83 13.39
C ALA A 605 -13.21 4.93 14.39
N PHE A 606 -14.17 5.77 14.02
CA PHE A 606 -14.56 6.94 14.79
C PHE A 606 -16.06 6.93 14.99
N ALA A 607 -16.53 7.22 16.20
CA ALA A 607 -17.93 7.47 16.47
C ALA A 607 -18.13 8.23 17.79
N ASP A 608 -19.04 9.20 17.80
CA ASP A 608 -19.58 9.82 19.02
C ASP A 608 -18.53 10.26 20.06
N GLY A 609 -17.48 10.97 19.62
CA GLY A 609 -16.41 11.44 20.50
C GLY A 609 -15.44 10.35 20.97
N ARG A 610 -15.43 9.21 20.28
CA ARG A 610 -14.58 8.05 20.57
C ARG A 610 -13.87 7.59 19.31
N LEU A 611 -12.72 6.97 19.52
CA LEU A 611 -12.02 6.21 18.49
C LEU A 611 -11.97 4.74 18.91
N TYR A 612 -11.90 3.87 17.91
CA TYR A 612 -11.86 2.43 18.08
C TYR A 612 -10.67 1.90 17.30
N ILE A 613 -9.71 1.32 18.01
CA ILE A 613 -8.47 0.80 17.44
C ILE A 613 -8.44 -0.69 17.62
N ARG A 614 -8.10 -1.40 16.55
CA ARG A 614 -7.71 -2.80 16.61
C ARG A 614 -6.19 -2.86 16.65
N GLY A 615 -5.63 -3.34 17.75
CA GLY A 615 -4.23 -3.76 17.81
C GLY A 615 -4.07 -5.24 17.48
N GLU A 616 -2.88 -5.77 17.74
CA GLU A 616 -2.52 -7.16 17.47
C GLU A 616 -3.41 -8.17 18.23
N LYS A 617 -3.82 -7.85 19.46
CA LYS A 617 -4.56 -8.75 20.36
C LYS A 617 -5.92 -8.21 20.72
N ASP A 618 -6.00 -6.90 20.92
CA ASP A 618 -7.12 -6.28 21.57
C ASP A 618 -7.77 -5.20 20.70
N LEU A 619 -9.06 -5.02 20.94
CA LEU A 619 -9.86 -3.92 20.46
C LEU A 619 -10.01 -2.90 21.59
N PHE A 620 -9.68 -1.65 21.30
CA PHE A 620 -9.70 -0.54 22.23
C PHE A 620 -10.81 0.43 21.88
N CYS A 621 -11.48 0.95 22.90
CA CYS A 621 -12.28 2.17 22.77
C CYS A 621 -11.63 3.26 23.59
N ILE A 622 -11.19 4.32 22.91
CA ILE A 622 -10.63 5.50 23.57
C ILE A 622 -11.68 6.61 23.55
N GLY A 623 -11.84 7.27 24.68
CA GLY A 623 -12.83 8.32 24.91
C GLY A 623 -12.61 9.00 26.25
N LYS A 624 -13.14 10.21 26.39
CA LYS A 624 -13.10 10.98 27.64
C LYS A 624 -14.12 10.50 28.67
#